data_AF-A0A9D4DSH1-F1
#
_entry.id   AF-A0A9D4DSH1-F1
#
_cell.length_a   1.000
_cell.length_b   1.000
_cell.length_c   1.000
_cell.angle_alpha   90.00
_cell.angle_beta   90.00
_cell.angle_gamma   90.00
#
_symmetry.space_group_name_H-M   'P 1'
#
loop_
_entity.id
_entity.type
_entity.pdbx_description
1 polymer ?
#
loop_
_entity_poly.entity_id
_entity_poly.type
_entity_poly.pdbx_seq_one_letter_code
_entity_poly.pdbx_strand_id
1 'polypeptide(L)'
;MISSADAVMTAQHRNRINSEIIYFKNDNTYNKSIPVQWYSLLDVLNVIGTKKVEYFSLDVECAELYILESIDWNQIDIDVFTIETDQHRDKIMSFMKDHGYKWLTHLTGDDIFSKHTG
;
A
#
# COMPACT_ATOMS: atom_id res chain seq x y z
N MET A 1 10.69 11.65 -2.20
CA MET A 1 10.23 10.58 -1.28
C MET A 1 9.09 11.08 -0.43
N ILE A 2 8.08 10.24 -0.22
CA ILE A 2 7.02 10.49 0.75
C ILE A 2 7.67 10.44 2.14
N SER A 3 7.53 11.50 2.95
CA SER A 3 8.25 11.62 4.23
C SER A 3 7.95 10.52 5.23
N SER A 4 6.81 9.83 5.12
CA SER A 4 6.49 8.69 5.98
C SER A 4 7.28 7.44 5.61
N ALA A 5 7.60 7.23 4.32
CA ALA A 5 8.40 6.10 3.88
C ALA A 5 9.81 6.13 4.49
N ASP A 6 10.43 7.31 4.62
CA ASP A 6 11.77 7.46 5.20
C ASP A 6 11.90 6.89 6.62
N ALA A 7 10.83 6.94 7.42
CA ALA A 7 10.83 6.49 8.80
C ALA A 7 10.63 4.98 8.95
N VAL A 8 10.11 4.31 7.93
CA VAL A 8 9.65 2.90 7.99
C VAL A 8 10.39 2.00 7.00
N MET A 9 11.13 2.59 6.07
CA MET A 9 11.89 1.92 5.03
C MET A 9 13.12 1.16 5.58
N THR A 10 13.24 -0.12 5.21
CA THR A 10 14.42 -0.94 5.54
C THR A 10 15.64 -0.58 4.68
N ALA A 11 16.83 -0.99 5.13
CA ALA A 11 18.07 -0.80 4.39
C ALA A 11 18.05 -1.51 3.02
N GLN A 12 17.40 -2.67 2.92
CA GLN A 12 17.25 -3.41 1.66
C GLN A 12 16.44 -2.60 0.65
N HIS A 13 15.29 -2.07 1.07
CA HIS A 13 14.44 -1.27 0.21
C HIS A 13 15.13 0.04 -0.21
N ARG A 14 15.86 0.70 0.71
CA ARG A 14 16.70 1.86 0.38
C ARG A 14 17.74 1.53 -0.69
N ASN A 15 18.34 0.34 -0.64
CA ASN A 15 19.29 -0.11 -1.65
C ASN A 15 18.62 -0.36 -3.02
N ARG A 16 17.38 -0.89 -3.05
CA ARG A 16 16.58 -1.02 -4.27
C ARG A 16 16.35 0.36 -4.91
N ILE A 17 15.79 1.31 -4.15
CA ILE A 17 15.56 2.68 -4.62
C ILE A 17 16.86 3.32 -5.14
N ASN A 18 17.96 3.18 -4.39
CA ASN A 18 19.25 3.72 -4.84
C ASN A 18 19.72 3.07 -6.15
N SER A 19 19.50 1.77 -6.34
CA SER A 19 19.84 1.09 -7.59
C SER A 19 19.00 1.57 -8.77
N GLU A 20 17.72 1.88 -8.55
CA GLU A 20 16.83 2.48 -9.56
C GLU A 20 17.27 3.90 -9.90
N ILE A 21 17.58 4.73 -8.91
CA ILE A 21 18.13 6.09 -9.11
C ILE A 21 19.39 6.05 -9.97
N ILE A 22 20.30 5.12 -9.67
CA ILE A 22 21.56 4.95 -10.40
C ILE A 22 21.29 4.43 -11.83
N TYR A 23 20.27 3.61 -12.03
CA TYR A 23 19.90 3.08 -13.34
C TYR A 23 19.25 4.17 -14.21
N PHE A 24 18.37 4.99 -13.65
CA PHE A 24 17.62 6.04 -14.36
C PHE A 24 18.38 7.38 -14.52
N LYS A 25 19.72 7.34 -14.53
CA LYS A 25 20.62 8.51 -14.74
C LYS A 25 20.04 9.55 -15.72
N ASN A 26 19.54 10.66 -15.17
CA ASN A 26 19.57 12.04 -15.71
C ASN A 26 18.46 12.96 -15.13
N ASP A 27 18.17 12.93 -13.83
CA ASP A 27 17.41 14.04 -13.26
C ASP A 27 17.82 14.38 -11.82
N ASN A 28 18.22 15.64 -11.61
CA ASN A 28 18.61 16.19 -10.31
C ASN A 28 17.41 16.42 -9.37
N THR A 29 16.23 15.93 -9.74
CA THR A 29 14.95 16.11 -9.02
C THR A 29 14.67 15.00 -8.00
N TYR A 30 15.42 13.90 -8.01
CA TYR A 30 15.13 12.67 -7.24
C TYR A 30 15.06 12.85 -5.70
N ASN A 31 15.61 13.94 -5.16
CA ASN A 31 15.62 14.22 -3.71
C ASN A 31 14.76 15.42 -3.30
N LYS A 32 13.88 15.91 -4.19
CA LYS A 32 12.99 17.02 -3.84
C LYS A 32 11.74 16.50 -3.13
N SER A 33 11.55 16.90 -1.88
CA SER A 33 10.26 16.74 -1.21
C SER A 33 9.29 17.82 -1.71
N ILE A 34 8.08 17.41 -2.07
CA ILE A 34 7.02 18.30 -2.52
C ILE A 34 5.82 18.08 -1.60
N PRO A 35 5.32 19.13 -0.94
CA PRO A 35 4.09 19.00 -0.16
C PRO A 35 2.93 18.71 -1.12
N VAL A 36 2.17 17.67 -0.81
CA VAL A 36 0.95 17.31 -1.54
C VAL A 36 -0.23 17.33 -0.57
N GLN A 37 -1.43 17.57 -1.08
CA GLN A 37 -2.65 17.43 -0.29
C GLN A 37 -3.03 15.95 -0.23
N TRP A 38 -3.45 15.49 0.95
CA TRP A 38 -3.86 14.12 1.21
C TRP A 38 -5.33 14.12 1.65
N TYR A 39 -6.06 13.07 1.30
CA TYR A 39 -7.43 12.81 1.73
C TYR A 39 -7.51 11.38 2.23
N SER A 40 -8.44 11.11 3.15
CA SER A 40 -8.70 9.72 3.52
C SER A 40 -9.35 8.98 2.34
N LEU A 41 -9.18 7.66 2.29
CA LEU A 41 -9.89 6.82 1.31
C LEU A 41 -11.42 7.02 1.44
N LEU A 42 -11.91 7.18 2.67
CA LEU A 42 -13.33 7.39 2.93
C LEU A 42 -13.86 8.67 2.29
N ASP A 43 -13.10 9.78 2.36
CA ASP A 43 -13.47 11.07 1.76
C ASP A 43 -13.55 10.97 0.23
N VAL A 44 -12.56 10.31 -0.38
CA VAL A 44 -12.55 10.08 -1.83
C VAL A 44 -13.76 9.25 -2.26
N LEU A 45 -14.02 8.15 -1.55
CA LEU A 45 -15.16 7.27 -1.82
C LEU A 45 -16.51 7.97 -1.59
N ASN A 46 -16.62 8.83 -0.57
CA ASN A 46 -17.80 9.68 -0.33
C ASN A 46 -18.11 10.56 -1.56
N VAL A 47 -17.10 11.20 -2.13
CA VAL A 47 -17.28 12.08 -3.30
C VAL A 47 -17.71 11.27 -4.54
N ILE A 48 -17.17 10.06 -4.71
CA ILE A 48 -17.55 9.15 -5.80
C ILE A 48 -18.98 8.62 -5.60
N GLY A 49 -19.48 8.58 -4.36
CA GLY A 49 -20.82 8.10 -4.02
C GLY A 49 -20.91 6.58 -3.87
N THR A 50 -19.79 5.92 -3.57
CA THR A 50 -19.74 4.48 -3.29
C THR A 50 -18.95 4.19 -2.01
N LYS A 51 -19.24 3.05 -1.39
CA LYS A 51 -18.44 2.47 -0.29
C LYS A 51 -17.91 1.09 -0.60
N LYS A 52 -18.27 0.57 -1.78
CA LYS A 52 -17.85 -0.72 -2.31
C LYS A 52 -16.70 -0.52 -3.28
N VAL A 53 -15.66 -1.32 -3.11
CA VAL A 53 -14.51 -1.39 -4.02
C VAL A 53 -14.28 -2.87 -4.37
N GLU A 54 -14.48 -3.23 -5.63
CA GLU A 54 -14.30 -4.62 -6.07
C GLU A 54 -12.81 -5.00 -6.11
N TYR A 55 -11.93 -4.04 -6.38
CA TYR A 55 -10.48 -4.26 -6.46
C TYR A 55 -9.69 -3.04 -5.97
N PHE A 56 -8.74 -3.28 -5.07
CA PHE A 56 -7.86 -2.26 -4.52
C PHE A 56 -6.39 -2.69 -4.63
N SER A 57 -5.60 -1.93 -5.40
CA SER A 57 -4.15 -2.13 -5.49
C SER A 57 -3.45 -1.18 -4.52
N LEU A 58 -2.62 -1.71 -3.62
CA LEU A 58 -1.90 -0.95 -2.61
C LEU A 58 -0.39 -1.14 -2.79
N ASP A 59 0.25 -0.11 -3.34
CA ASP A 59 1.69 -0.05 -3.59
C ASP A 59 2.11 1.40 -3.38
N VAL A 60 2.70 1.70 -2.22
CA VAL A 60 3.02 3.07 -1.77
C VAL A 60 4.42 3.21 -1.18
N GLU A 61 5.28 2.23 -1.45
CA GLU A 61 6.67 2.16 -1.03
C GLU A 61 6.82 2.22 0.51
N CYS A 62 6.72 1.06 1.16
CA CYS A 62 6.93 0.80 2.60
C CYS A 62 5.82 1.27 3.57
N ALA A 63 4.76 1.92 3.10
CA ALA A 63 3.72 2.50 3.95
C ALA A 63 2.42 1.68 3.98
N GLU A 64 2.41 0.48 3.41
CA GLU A 64 1.21 -0.32 3.15
C GLU A 64 0.46 -0.64 4.45
N LEU A 65 1.17 -1.11 5.48
CA LEU A 65 0.57 -1.42 6.78
C LEU A 65 -0.10 -0.19 7.41
N TYR A 66 0.52 0.99 7.34
CA TYR A 66 -0.04 2.23 7.89
C TYR A 66 -1.32 2.65 7.15
N ILE A 67 -1.36 2.45 5.83
CA ILE A 67 -2.56 2.73 5.04
C ILE A 67 -3.67 1.74 5.44
N LEU A 68 -3.38 0.45 5.55
CA LEU A 68 -4.35 -0.57 5.97
C LEU A 68 -4.94 -0.26 7.36
N GLU A 69 -4.10 0.16 8.31
CA GLU A 69 -4.53 0.57 9.66
C GLU A 69 -5.40 1.85 9.66
N SER A 70 -5.27 2.70 8.63
CA SER A 70 -6.03 3.94 8.50
C SER A 70 -7.42 3.79 7.84
N ILE A 71 -7.69 2.65 7.21
CA ILE A 71 -8.97 2.38 6.54
C ILE A 71 -10.07 2.20 7.58
N ASP A 72 -11.22 2.85 7.37
CA ASP A 72 -12.43 2.58 8.16
C ASP A 72 -13.15 1.34 7.63
N TRP A 73 -12.73 0.18 8.13
CA TRP A 73 -13.24 -1.15 7.75
C TRP A 73 -14.72 -1.38 8.09
N ASN A 74 -15.35 -0.51 8.89
CA ASN A 74 -16.79 -0.57 9.16
C ASN A 74 -17.60 0.17 8.09
N GLN A 75 -16.98 1.14 7.40
CA GLN A 75 -17.64 1.96 6.40
C GLN A 75 -17.28 1.59 4.97
N ILE A 76 -16.12 0.96 4.75
CA ILE A 76 -15.59 0.64 3.42
C ILE A 76 -15.56 -0.88 3.26
N ASP A 77 -16.12 -1.37 2.16
CA ASP A 77 -16.12 -2.79 1.83
C ASP A 77 -15.29 -3.05 0.57
N ILE A 78 -14.23 -3.83 0.71
CA ILE A 78 -13.25 -4.10 -0.35
C ILE A 78 -13.22 -5.60 -0.62
N ASP A 79 -13.47 -6.03 -1.86
CA ASP A 79 -13.54 -7.46 -2.18
C ASP A 79 -12.16 -8.11 -2.30
N VAL A 80 -11.29 -7.49 -3.09
CA VAL A 80 -9.96 -8.02 -3.44
C VAL A 80 -8.91 -6.95 -3.24
N PHE A 81 -7.81 -7.33 -2.61
CA PHE A 81 -6.60 -6.54 -2.53
C PHE A 81 -5.46 -7.20 -3.30
N THR A 82 -4.64 -6.37 -3.93
CA THR A 82 -3.23 -6.67 -4.21
C THR A 82 -2.40 -5.70 -3.38
N ILE A 83 -1.46 -6.20 -2.58
CA ILE A 83 -0.69 -5.38 -1.64
C ILE A 83 0.79 -5.68 -1.83
N GLU A 84 1.63 -4.65 -2.00
CA GLU A 84 3.08 -4.79 -1.91
C GLU A 84 3.42 -5.25 -0.48
N THR A 85 4.10 -6.40 -0.36
CA THR A 85 4.43 -7.00 0.94
C THR A 85 5.92 -7.23 1.13
N ASP A 86 6.75 -6.63 0.29
CA ASP A 86 8.21 -6.65 0.45
C ASP A 86 8.63 -6.15 1.84
N GLN A 87 7.83 -5.26 2.44
CA GLN A 87 8.00 -4.77 3.80
C GLN A 87 6.88 -5.26 4.71
N HIS A 88 7.23 -5.65 5.94
CA HIS A 88 6.28 -5.99 7.00
C HIS A 88 5.26 -7.10 6.66
N ARG A 89 5.57 -7.98 5.70
CA ARG A 89 4.70 -9.06 5.23
C ARG A 89 3.94 -9.78 6.34
N ASP A 90 4.64 -10.28 7.37
CA ASP A 90 4.00 -11.06 8.44
C ASP A 90 2.92 -10.26 9.18
N LYS A 91 3.13 -8.95 9.37
CA LYS A 91 2.14 -8.06 9.99
C LYS A 91 0.96 -7.82 9.06
N ILE A 92 1.20 -7.59 7.77
CA ILE A 92 0.16 -7.42 6.76
C ILE A 92 -0.68 -8.70 6.66
N MET A 93 -0.04 -9.88 6.61
CA MET A 93 -0.70 -11.17 6.57
C MET A 93 -1.61 -11.39 7.80
N SER A 94 -1.13 -11.07 9.00
CA SER A 94 -1.93 -11.15 10.22
C SER A 94 -3.10 -10.17 10.17
N PHE A 95 -2.83 -8.91 9.83
CA PHE A 95 -3.82 -7.85 9.78
C PHE A 95 -4.96 -8.19 8.81
N MET A 96 -4.64 -8.61 7.60
CA MET A 96 -5.63 -8.97 6.59
C MET A 96 -6.48 -10.17 7.04
N LYS A 97 -5.85 -11.18 7.65
CA LYS A 97 -6.56 -12.33 8.22
C LYS A 97 -7.52 -11.91 9.33
N ASP A 98 -7.09 -11.03 10.23
CA ASP A 98 -7.90 -10.52 11.35
C ASP A 98 -9.11 -9.70 10.86
N HIS A 99 -9.02 -9.10 9.68
CA HIS A 99 -10.12 -8.39 9.00
C HIS A 99 -10.95 -9.29 8.06
N GLY A 100 -10.76 -10.62 8.14
CA GLY A 100 -11.59 -11.60 7.44
C GLY A 100 -11.18 -11.89 5.99
N TYR A 101 -10.01 -11.41 5.56
CA TYR A 101 -9.49 -11.73 4.23
C TYR A 101 -8.74 -13.07 4.22
N LYS A 102 -8.90 -13.79 3.12
CA LYS A 102 -8.12 -14.99 2.79
C LYS A 102 -6.99 -14.61 1.86
N TRP A 103 -5.78 -15.06 2.17
CA TRP A 103 -4.67 -15.00 1.24
C TRP A 103 -4.90 -16.00 0.09
N LEU A 104 -4.72 -15.55 -1.15
CA LEU A 104 -4.92 -16.36 -2.35
C LEU A 104 -3.60 -16.82 -2.95
N THR A 105 -2.67 -15.90 -3.20
CA THR A 105 -1.39 -16.20 -3.82
C THR A 105 -0.39 -15.06 -3.57
N HIS A 106 0.88 -15.37 -3.79
CA HIS A 106 1.98 -14.42 -3.83
C HIS A 106 2.43 -14.24 -5.29
N LEU A 107 2.63 -12.99 -5.71
CA LEU A 107 3.10 -12.61 -7.05
C LEU A 107 4.26 -11.64 -6.90
N THR A 108 5.49 -12.12 -7.07
CA THR A 108 6.70 -11.28 -6.97
C THR A 108 6.82 -10.55 -5.63
N GLY A 109 6.59 -9.23 -5.55
CA GLY A 109 6.59 -8.49 -4.27
C GLY A 109 5.20 -8.40 -3.62
N ASP A 110 4.16 -8.88 -4.29
CA ASP A 110 2.77 -8.66 -3.92
C ASP A 110 2.10 -9.90 -3.34
N ASP A 111 1.16 -9.69 -2.44
CA ASP A 111 0.20 -10.71 -2.01
C ASP A 111 -1.22 -10.31 -2.39
N ILE A 112 -2.01 -11.31 -2.83
CA ILE A 112 -3.42 -11.14 -3.16
C ILE A 112 -4.28 -11.66 -2.02
N PHE A 113 -5.25 -10.86 -1.61
CA PHE A 113 -6.21 -11.18 -0.55
C PHE A 113 -7.65 -11.02 -1.04
N SER A 114 -8.57 -11.89 -0.60
CA SER A 114 -10.01 -11.74 -0.89
C SER A 114 -10.90 -12.01 0.31
N LYS A 115 -12.01 -11.27 0.40
CA LYS A 115 -13.02 -11.41 1.47
C LYS A 115 -14.17 -12.32 1.08
N HIS A 116 -14.53 -12.32 -0.20
CA HIS A 116 -15.62 -13.12 -0.76
C HIS A 116 -15.05 -14.21 -1.67
N THR A 117 -14.85 -15.41 -1.14
CA THR A 117 -14.84 -16.60 -1.98
C THR A 117 -16.31 -16.99 -2.18
N GLY A 118 -16.84 -16.73 -3.37
CA GLY A 118 -18.11 -17.31 -3.81
C GLY A 118 -18.12 -18.83 -3.73
#